data_AF-A0AAJ2PU27-F1
#
_entry.id   AF-A0AAJ2PU27-F1
#
_cell.length_a   1.000
_cell.length_b   1.000
_cell.length_c   1.000
_cell.angle_alpha   90.00
_cell.angle_beta   90.00
_cell.angle_gamma   90.00
#
_symmetry.space_group_name_H-M   'P 1'
#
loop_
_entity.id
_entity.type
_entity.pdbx_description
1 polymer ?
#
loop_
_entity_poly.entity_id
_entity_poly.type
_entity_poly.pdbx_seq_one_letter_code
_entity_poly.pdbx_strand_id
1 'polypeptide(L)'
;MVDGCLARLLRGGGSTADNKVFLGLLTALDLTRDEQRERIADWTALFSDAPSTVAAHAQSVLAGFALDGELGPRRLAEAMRTAAATGAYGTAWSVLREALPPLLAELAGEGAAKTPARGLGELVAVAAECVERSGAHGELPYLAEAAERRGSSRLVTQARRLRAALEEMEEAAAV
;
A
#
# COMPACT_ATOMS: atom_id res chain seq x y z
N MET A 1 -17.50 9.71 -19.47
CA MET A 1 -17.20 11.05 -18.92
C MET A 1 -16.07 10.97 -17.88
N VAL A 2 -16.16 10.05 -16.91
CA VAL A 2 -15.08 9.74 -15.95
C VAL A 2 -13.74 9.46 -16.64
N ASP A 3 -13.72 8.54 -17.62
CA ASP A 3 -12.46 8.13 -18.29
C ASP A 3 -11.80 9.28 -19.06
N GLY A 4 -12.59 10.24 -19.55
CA GLY A 4 -12.08 11.45 -20.18
C GLY A 4 -11.41 12.39 -19.18
N CYS A 5 -11.95 12.50 -17.96
CA CYS A 5 -11.34 13.27 -16.87
C CYS A 5 -10.04 12.63 -16.40
N LEU A 6 -10.06 11.30 -16.17
CA LEU A 6 -8.88 10.53 -15.79
C LEU A 6 -7.79 10.59 -16.86
N ALA A 7 -8.13 10.32 -18.13
CA ALA A 7 -7.18 10.41 -19.24
C ALA A 7 -6.59 11.82 -19.37
N ARG A 8 -7.36 12.88 -19.08
CA ARG A 8 -6.86 14.25 -19.11
C ARG A 8 -5.89 14.55 -17.96
N LEU A 9 -6.19 14.07 -16.76
CA LEU A 9 -5.33 14.20 -15.58
C LEU A 9 -4.04 13.39 -15.73
N LEU A 10 -4.14 12.15 -16.22
CA LEU A 10 -3.01 11.24 -16.48
C LEU A 10 -2.07 11.76 -17.57
N ARG A 11 -2.60 12.45 -18.60
CA ARG A 11 -1.78 13.05 -19.67
C ARG A 11 -0.81 14.12 -19.14
N GLY A 12 -1.12 14.73 -17.99
CA GLY A 12 -0.33 15.84 -17.45
C GLY A 12 -0.34 17.08 -18.33
N GLY A 13 0.59 18.01 -18.06
CA GLY A 13 0.84 19.20 -18.89
C GLY A 13 -0.22 20.30 -18.88
N GLY A 14 -1.28 20.18 -18.07
CA GLY A 14 -2.25 21.26 -17.81
C GLY A 14 -1.77 22.21 -16.71
N SER A 15 -2.31 23.43 -16.69
CA SER A 15 -2.06 24.36 -15.58
C SER A 15 -2.63 23.82 -14.27
N THR A 16 -2.15 24.33 -13.12
CA THR A 16 -2.74 23.99 -11.80
C THR A 16 -4.24 24.26 -11.74
N ALA A 17 -4.73 25.28 -12.45
CA ALA A 17 -6.15 25.59 -12.53
C ALA A 17 -6.92 24.50 -13.31
N ASP A 18 -6.39 24.06 -14.46
CA ASP A 18 -7.00 22.98 -15.26
C ASP A 18 -7.11 21.70 -14.45
N ASN A 19 -6.03 21.31 -13.76
CA ASN A 19 -6.02 20.11 -12.92
C ASN A 19 -7.07 20.19 -11.80
N LYS A 20 -7.27 21.37 -11.19
CA LYS A 20 -8.33 21.59 -10.19
C LYS A 20 -9.72 21.48 -10.79
N VAL A 21 -9.95 21.96 -12.01
CA VAL A 21 -11.25 21.83 -12.71
C VAL A 21 -11.57 20.38 -13.00
N PHE A 22 -10.63 19.62 -13.58
CA PHE A 22 -10.86 18.20 -13.88
C PHE A 22 -10.97 17.34 -12.63
N LEU A 23 -10.21 17.66 -11.57
CA LEU A 23 -10.38 17.03 -10.27
C LEU A 23 -11.76 17.33 -9.67
N GLY A 24 -12.19 18.60 -9.69
CA GLY A 24 -13.51 19.00 -9.20
C GLY A 24 -14.65 18.33 -9.97
N LEU A 25 -14.51 18.20 -11.29
CA LEU A 25 -15.45 17.44 -12.12
C LEU A 25 -15.46 15.97 -11.71
N LEU A 26 -14.30 15.32 -11.59
CA LEU A 26 -14.18 13.93 -11.17
C LEU A 26 -14.82 13.68 -9.80
N THR A 27 -14.63 14.59 -8.85
CA THR A 27 -15.26 14.50 -7.51
C THR A 27 -16.78 14.71 -7.57
N ALA A 28 -17.26 15.58 -8.46
CA ALA A 28 -18.69 15.86 -8.62
C ALA A 28 -19.45 14.74 -9.34
N LEU A 29 -18.74 13.83 -10.01
CA LEU A 29 -19.32 12.63 -10.62
C LEU A 29 -19.73 11.58 -9.59
N ASP A 30 -19.31 11.73 -8.33
CA ASP A 30 -19.70 10.88 -7.19
C ASP A 30 -19.60 9.39 -7.51
N LEU A 31 -18.41 8.97 -7.99
CA LEU A 31 -18.18 7.58 -8.40
C LEU A 31 -18.51 6.64 -7.25
N THR A 32 -19.30 5.62 -7.56
CA THR A 32 -19.56 4.52 -6.64
C THR A 32 -18.26 3.80 -6.26
N ARG A 33 -18.30 3.07 -5.14
CA ARG A 33 -17.14 2.30 -4.68
C ARG A 33 -16.66 1.29 -5.72
N ASP A 34 -17.57 0.66 -6.44
CA ASP A 34 -17.25 -0.30 -7.50
C ASP A 34 -16.59 0.39 -8.70
N GLU A 35 -17.09 1.55 -9.12
CA GLU A 35 -16.49 2.33 -10.22
C GLU A 35 -15.10 2.84 -9.89
N GLN A 36 -14.85 3.20 -8.63
CA GLN A 36 -13.52 3.55 -8.14
C GLN A 36 -12.59 2.32 -8.14
N ARG A 37 -13.13 1.14 -7.80
CA ARG A 37 -12.38 -0.13 -7.75
C ARG A 37 -11.95 -0.57 -9.15
N GLU A 38 -12.82 -0.44 -10.13
CA GLU A 38 -12.49 -0.73 -11.54
C GLU A 38 -11.30 0.10 -12.05
N ARG A 39 -11.09 1.28 -11.44
CA ARG A 39 -10.09 2.28 -11.86
C ARG A 39 -8.87 2.35 -10.95
N ILE A 40 -8.62 1.32 -10.12
CA ILE A 40 -7.43 1.27 -9.24
C ILE A 40 -6.12 1.56 -10.00
N ALA A 41 -5.97 1.05 -11.23
CA ALA A 41 -4.77 1.31 -12.03
C ALA A 41 -4.58 2.80 -12.36
N ASP A 42 -5.66 3.50 -12.71
CA ASP A 42 -5.63 4.93 -13.00
C ASP A 42 -5.34 5.75 -11.74
N TRP A 43 -5.91 5.37 -10.60
CA TRP A 43 -5.62 6.00 -9.31
C TRP A 43 -4.14 5.83 -8.92
N THR A 44 -3.55 4.66 -9.14
CA THR A 44 -2.13 4.42 -8.88
C THR A 44 -1.23 5.28 -9.77
N ALA A 45 -1.57 5.42 -11.05
CA ALA A 45 -0.82 6.27 -11.98
C ALA A 45 -0.97 7.76 -11.64
N LEU A 46 -2.17 8.22 -11.29
CA LEU A 46 -2.40 9.59 -10.82
C LEU A 46 -1.64 9.90 -9.54
N PHE A 47 -1.58 8.96 -8.61
CA PHE A 47 -0.81 9.14 -7.38
C PHE A 47 0.69 9.32 -7.65
N SER A 48 1.24 8.58 -8.61
CA SER A 48 2.67 8.58 -8.92
C SER A 48 3.11 9.78 -9.74
N ASP A 49 2.30 10.19 -10.74
CA ASP A 49 2.74 11.12 -11.78
C ASP A 49 1.99 12.47 -11.78
N ALA A 50 0.89 12.61 -11.04
CA ALA A 50 0.07 13.82 -11.10
C ALA A 50 0.54 14.93 -10.13
N PRO A 51 0.13 16.20 -10.38
CA PRO A 51 0.36 17.30 -9.44
C PRO A 51 -0.19 17.00 -8.05
N SER A 52 0.44 17.58 -7.01
CA SER A 52 0.21 17.24 -5.60
C SER A 52 -1.25 17.17 -5.15
N THR A 53 -2.13 18.05 -5.64
CA THR A 53 -3.56 18.02 -5.29
C THR A 53 -4.29 16.82 -5.88
N VAL A 54 -3.94 16.41 -7.09
CA VAL A 54 -4.52 15.24 -7.77
C VAL A 54 -3.96 13.96 -7.17
N ALA A 55 -2.65 13.93 -6.92
CA ALA A 55 -1.98 12.83 -6.24
C ALA A 55 -2.56 12.60 -4.83
N ALA A 56 -2.82 13.66 -4.07
CA ALA A 56 -3.43 13.55 -2.74
C ALA A 56 -4.85 12.97 -2.77
N HIS A 57 -5.66 13.34 -3.77
CA HIS A 57 -6.99 12.75 -3.94
C HIS A 57 -6.90 11.26 -4.30
N ALA A 58 -6.04 10.90 -5.25
CA ALA A 58 -5.81 9.50 -5.64
C ALA A 58 -5.28 8.67 -4.46
N GLN A 59 -4.39 9.24 -3.64
CA GLN A 59 -3.91 8.63 -2.40
C GLN A 59 -5.06 8.33 -1.44
N SER A 60 -6.00 9.27 -1.25
CA SER A 60 -7.15 9.09 -0.36
C SER A 60 -8.05 7.94 -0.81
N VAL A 61 -8.31 7.84 -2.11
CA VAL A 61 -9.12 6.75 -2.70
C VAL A 61 -8.43 5.41 -2.49
N LEU A 62 -7.13 5.32 -2.83
CA LEU A 62 -6.34 4.10 -2.66
C LEU A 62 -6.21 3.68 -1.19
N ALA A 63 -6.03 4.64 -0.27
CA ALA A 63 -5.97 4.37 1.16
C ALA A 63 -7.29 3.78 1.69
N GLY A 64 -8.44 4.25 1.18
CA GLY A 64 -9.73 3.64 1.48
C GLY A 64 -9.79 2.16 1.08
N PHE A 65 -9.39 1.84 -0.16
CA PHE A 65 -9.35 0.44 -0.62
C PHE A 65 -8.34 -0.42 0.14
N ALA A 66 -7.22 0.15 0.57
CA ALA A 66 -6.22 -0.53 1.38
C ALA A 66 -6.79 -0.92 2.76
N LEU A 67 -7.44 0.03 3.44
CA LEU A 67 -8.01 -0.17 4.76
C LEU A 67 -9.19 -1.14 4.75
N ASP A 68 -9.98 -1.15 3.67
CA ASP A 68 -11.10 -2.08 3.51
C ASP A 68 -10.66 -3.48 3.00
N GLY A 69 -9.36 -3.71 2.79
CA GLY A 69 -8.81 -5.00 2.32
C GLY A 69 -9.13 -5.31 0.84
N GLU A 70 -9.55 -4.31 0.08
CA GLU A 70 -10.07 -4.44 -1.27
C GLU A 70 -8.98 -4.41 -2.35
N LEU A 71 -7.77 -3.96 -1.99
CA LEU A 71 -6.56 -4.02 -2.83
C LEU A 71 -5.82 -5.34 -2.62
N GLY A 72 -5.62 -6.09 -3.70
CA GLY A 72 -4.72 -7.26 -3.66
C GLY A 72 -3.28 -6.87 -3.29
N PRO A 73 -2.46 -7.80 -2.73
CA PRO A 73 -1.19 -7.47 -2.08
C PRO A 73 -0.18 -6.71 -2.97
N ARG A 74 -0.13 -7.05 -4.27
CA ARG A 74 0.75 -6.36 -5.23
C ARG A 74 0.41 -4.87 -5.39
N ARG A 75 -0.88 -4.55 -5.52
CA ARG A 75 -1.33 -3.17 -5.74
C ARG A 75 -1.22 -2.36 -4.46
N LEU A 76 -1.48 -2.99 -3.32
CA LEU A 76 -1.23 -2.38 -2.02
C LEU A 76 0.26 -2.05 -1.84
N ALA A 77 1.16 -2.95 -2.24
CA ALA A 77 2.61 -2.71 -2.16
C ALA A 77 3.04 -1.51 -2.98
N GLU A 78 2.52 -1.38 -4.21
CA GLU A 78 2.79 -0.25 -5.10
C GLU A 78 2.29 1.07 -4.50
N ALA A 79 1.04 1.10 -4.00
CA ALA A 79 0.48 2.28 -3.35
C ALA A 79 1.29 2.69 -2.10
N MET A 80 1.68 1.73 -1.26
CA MET A 80 2.45 2.03 -0.05
C MET A 80 3.88 2.47 -0.38
N ARG A 81 4.51 1.92 -1.43
CA ARG A 81 5.83 2.38 -1.88
C ARG A 81 5.80 3.83 -2.32
N THR A 82 4.80 4.21 -3.11
CA THR A 82 4.66 5.61 -3.56
C THR A 82 4.33 6.54 -2.39
N ALA A 83 3.54 6.10 -1.40
CA ALA A 83 3.34 6.85 -0.16
C ALA A 83 4.64 7.04 0.63
N ALA A 84 5.42 5.97 0.81
CA ALA A 84 6.72 6.02 1.47
C ALA A 84 7.71 6.95 0.75
N ALA A 85 7.68 6.99 -0.58
CA ALA A 85 8.55 7.87 -1.39
C ALA A 85 8.32 9.37 -1.14
N THR A 86 7.15 9.75 -0.61
CA THR A 86 6.87 11.14 -0.19
C THR A 86 7.33 11.45 1.24
N GLY A 87 7.96 10.48 1.93
CA GLY A 87 8.38 10.59 3.32
C GLY A 87 7.35 10.11 4.35
N ALA A 88 6.17 9.67 3.91
CA ALA A 88 5.07 9.23 4.77
C ALA A 88 5.24 7.79 5.29
N TYR A 89 6.45 7.41 5.72
CA TYR A 89 6.78 6.05 6.15
C TYR A 89 5.93 5.55 7.33
N GLY A 90 5.70 6.39 8.35
CA GLY A 90 4.88 6.01 9.52
C GLY A 90 3.40 5.81 9.17
N THR A 91 2.86 6.61 8.25
CA THR A 91 1.49 6.45 7.76
C THR A 91 1.36 5.18 6.89
N ALA A 92 2.32 4.94 6.00
CA ALA A 92 2.36 3.72 5.20
C ALA A 92 2.44 2.47 6.10
N TRP A 93 3.29 2.48 7.13
CA TRP A 93 3.34 1.41 8.13
C TRP A 93 2.00 1.22 8.86
N SER A 94 1.34 2.30 9.27
CA SER A 94 0.05 2.21 9.98
C SER A 94 -1.05 1.56 9.13
N VAL A 95 -1.02 1.72 7.80
CA VAL A 95 -1.93 1.00 6.90
C VAL A 95 -1.49 -0.45 6.74
N LEU A 96 -0.19 -0.68 6.56
CA LEU A 96 0.39 -2.02 6.37
C LEU A 96 0.18 -2.92 7.58
N ARG A 97 0.30 -2.41 8.80
CA ARG A 97 0.12 -3.20 10.03
C ARG A 97 -1.31 -3.74 10.19
N GLU A 98 -2.31 -3.04 9.64
CA GLU A 98 -3.71 -3.46 9.69
C GLU A 98 -4.02 -4.43 8.54
N ALA A 99 -3.42 -4.22 7.37
CA ALA A 99 -3.68 -5.02 6.18
C ALA A 99 -2.86 -6.33 6.10
N LEU A 100 -1.66 -6.38 6.72
CA LEU A 100 -0.77 -7.55 6.66
C LEU A 100 -1.27 -8.77 7.45
N PRO A 101 -1.78 -8.66 8.69
CA PRO A 101 -2.19 -9.81 9.49
C PRO A 101 -3.16 -10.77 8.80
N PRO A 102 -4.27 -10.34 8.16
CA PRO A 102 -5.17 -11.29 7.48
C PRO A 102 -4.49 -12.00 6.31
N LEU A 103 -3.61 -11.31 5.56
CA LEU A 103 -2.86 -11.90 4.44
C LEU A 103 -1.81 -12.92 4.90
N LEU A 104 -1.20 -12.70 6.07
CA LEU A 104 -0.27 -13.64 6.69
C LEU A 104 -1.00 -14.82 7.33
N ALA A 105 -2.18 -14.59 7.92
CA ALA A 105 -3.03 -15.63 8.49
C ALA A 105 -3.46 -16.68 7.45
N GLU A 106 -3.78 -16.25 6.23
CA GLU A 106 -4.08 -17.17 5.10
C GLU A 106 -2.93 -18.15 4.80
N LEU A 107 -1.69 -17.79 5.16
CA LEU A 107 -0.52 -18.64 5.01
C LEU A 107 -0.23 -19.50 6.24
N ALA A 108 -0.70 -19.10 7.42
CA ALA A 108 -0.45 -19.79 8.67
C ALA A 108 -1.54 -20.83 9.01
N GLY A 109 -2.77 -20.66 8.50
CA GLY A 109 -3.93 -21.48 8.88
C GLY A 109 -3.89 -22.95 8.45
N GLU A 110 -4.70 -23.78 9.10
CA GLU A 110 -4.97 -25.16 8.68
C GLU A 110 -5.63 -25.15 7.29
N GLY A 111 -4.91 -25.64 6.27
CA GLY A 111 -5.31 -25.51 4.86
C GLY A 111 -4.63 -24.35 4.12
N ALA A 112 -3.60 -23.76 4.71
CA ALA A 112 -2.80 -22.68 4.12
C ALA A 112 -2.52 -22.88 2.63
N ALA A 113 -2.72 -21.81 1.86
CA ALA A 113 -2.38 -21.81 0.46
C ALA A 113 -0.91 -22.20 0.27
N LYS A 114 -0.65 -23.22 -0.57
CA LYS A 114 0.72 -23.66 -0.90
C LYS A 114 1.55 -22.53 -1.49
N THR A 115 0.90 -21.62 -2.21
CA THR A 115 1.53 -20.49 -2.88
C THR A 115 1.01 -19.19 -2.28
N PRO A 116 1.89 -18.29 -1.82
CA PRO A 116 1.46 -17.00 -1.32
C PRO A 116 0.82 -16.15 -2.40
N ALA A 117 -0.12 -15.28 -2.00
CA ALA A 117 -0.74 -14.32 -2.89
C ALA A 117 0.32 -13.51 -3.65
N ARG A 118 0.12 -13.35 -4.97
CA ARG A 118 1.09 -12.65 -5.82
C ARG A 118 1.30 -11.22 -5.30
N GLY A 119 2.56 -10.85 -5.08
CA GLY A 119 2.95 -9.54 -4.56
C GLY A 119 3.05 -9.44 -3.04
N LEU A 120 2.66 -10.46 -2.27
CA LEU A 120 2.77 -10.40 -0.80
C LEU A 120 4.22 -10.22 -0.33
N GLY A 121 5.18 -10.89 -0.95
CA GLY A 121 6.59 -10.69 -0.63
C GLY A 121 7.13 -9.30 -0.99
N GLU A 122 6.48 -8.58 -1.91
CA GLU A 122 6.80 -7.18 -2.19
C GLU A 122 6.16 -6.25 -1.16
N LEU A 123 4.91 -6.54 -0.76
CA LEU A 123 4.21 -5.82 0.29
C LEU A 123 4.98 -5.85 1.62
N VAL A 124 5.45 -7.03 2.01
CA VAL A 124 6.29 -7.22 3.21
C VAL A 124 7.63 -6.48 3.10
N ALA A 125 8.20 -6.37 1.88
CA ALA A 125 9.42 -5.60 1.67
C ALA A 125 9.20 -4.10 1.90
N VAL A 126 8.09 -3.55 1.42
CA VAL A 126 7.71 -2.14 1.67
C VAL A 126 7.46 -1.92 3.16
N ALA A 127 6.84 -2.87 3.84
CA ALA A 127 6.63 -2.80 5.28
C ALA A 127 7.94 -2.76 6.07
N ALA A 128 8.91 -3.62 5.74
CA ALA A 128 10.24 -3.60 6.35
C ALA A 128 10.93 -2.25 6.15
N GLU A 129 10.90 -1.72 4.93
CA GLU A 129 11.45 -0.39 4.63
C GLU A 129 10.76 0.72 5.43
N CYS A 130 9.43 0.67 5.58
CA CYS A 130 8.70 1.67 6.36
C CYS A 130 9.09 1.62 7.84
N VAL A 131 9.24 0.43 8.43
CA VAL A 131 9.70 0.25 9.81
C VAL A 131 11.11 0.84 9.99
N GLU A 132 12.05 0.43 9.14
CA GLU A 132 13.45 0.88 9.18
C GLU A 132 13.59 2.41 9.06
N ARG A 133 12.73 3.06 8.28
CA ARG A 133 12.79 4.51 8.03
C ARG A 133 12.02 5.35 9.03
N SER A 134 10.92 4.81 9.58
CA SER A 134 10.05 5.56 10.51
C SER A 134 10.37 5.31 11.98
N GLY A 135 11.11 4.26 12.29
CA GLY A 135 11.32 3.83 13.68
C GLY A 135 10.05 3.27 14.32
N ALA A 136 9.13 2.76 13.52
CA ALA A 136 7.94 2.11 14.05
C ALA A 136 8.30 0.77 14.71
N HIS A 137 7.65 0.46 15.82
CA HIS A 137 7.88 -0.75 16.63
C HIS A 137 6.55 -1.47 16.90
N GLY A 138 6.61 -2.60 17.60
CA GLY A 138 5.45 -3.43 17.96
C GLY A 138 5.37 -4.77 17.23
N GLU A 139 4.46 -5.61 17.72
CA GLU A 139 4.28 -6.97 17.21
C GLU A 139 3.34 -7.02 16.00
N LEU A 140 3.67 -7.88 15.03
CA LEU A 140 2.81 -8.17 13.89
C LEU A 140 2.34 -9.65 13.95
N PRO A 141 1.04 -9.91 14.14
CA PRO A 141 0.52 -11.28 14.17
C PRO A 141 0.88 -12.08 12.91
N TYR A 142 1.15 -13.38 13.09
CA TYR A 142 1.49 -14.34 12.02
C TYR A 142 2.82 -14.09 11.29
N LEU A 143 3.58 -13.06 11.67
CA LEU A 143 4.87 -12.74 11.06
C LEU A 143 5.94 -13.79 11.37
N ALA A 144 5.95 -14.32 12.60
CA ALA A 144 6.91 -15.34 13.03
C ALA A 144 6.73 -16.63 12.19
N GLU A 145 5.50 -17.09 12.05
CA GLU A 145 5.13 -18.25 11.25
C GLU A 145 5.51 -18.04 9.78
N ALA A 146 5.25 -16.85 9.23
CA ALA A 146 5.65 -16.50 7.86
C ALA A 146 7.18 -16.51 7.66
N ALA A 147 7.95 -16.07 8.65
CA ALA A 147 9.42 -16.06 8.64
C ALA A 147 10.03 -17.47 8.81
N GLU A 148 9.31 -18.39 9.46
CA GLU A 148 9.73 -19.78 9.70
C GLU A 148 9.34 -20.74 8.57
N ARG A 149 8.49 -20.32 7.63
CA ARG A 149 8.10 -21.15 6.48
C ARG A 149 9.30 -21.74 5.74
N ARG A 150 9.14 -22.99 5.31
CA ARG A 150 10.14 -23.74 4.54
C ARG A 150 10.27 -23.15 3.13
N GLY A 151 11.46 -22.68 2.78
CA GLY A 151 11.82 -22.17 1.45
C GLY A 151 12.57 -20.84 1.51
N SER A 152 13.23 -20.47 0.42
CA SER A 152 14.00 -19.21 0.28
C SER A 152 13.25 -18.15 -0.55
N SER A 153 11.93 -18.22 -0.55
CA SER A 153 11.11 -17.28 -1.32
C SER A 153 11.32 -15.84 -0.82
N ARG A 154 11.18 -14.86 -1.72
CA ARG A 154 11.27 -13.43 -1.37
C ARG A 154 10.41 -13.09 -0.15
N LEU A 155 9.23 -13.69 -0.02
CA LEU A 155 8.35 -13.51 1.12
C LEU A 155 9.04 -13.87 2.44
N VAL A 156 9.65 -15.05 2.53
CA VAL A 156 10.32 -15.53 3.75
C VAL A 156 11.52 -14.63 4.09
N THR A 157 12.31 -14.23 3.09
CA THR A 157 13.44 -13.32 3.28
C THR A 157 12.99 -11.97 3.83
N GLN A 158 11.94 -11.38 3.24
CA GLN A 158 11.45 -10.07 3.67
C GLN A 158 10.69 -10.14 5.01
N ALA A 159 10.02 -11.24 5.32
CA ALA A 159 9.39 -11.46 6.63
C ALA A 159 10.43 -11.51 7.75
N ARG A 160 11.56 -12.21 7.52
CA ARG A 160 12.69 -12.22 8.46
C ARG A 160 13.29 -10.82 8.65
N ARG A 161 13.44 -10.07 7.55
CA ARG A 161 13.92 -8.68 7.60
C ARG A 161 12.98 -7.78 8.39
N LEU A 162 11.68 -7.86 8.14
CA LEU A 162 10.68 -7.09 8.87
C LEU A 162 10.70 -7.42 10.37
N ARG A 163 10.80 -8.70 10.72
CA ARG A 163 10.88 -9.13 12.12
C ARG A 163 12.11 -8.56 12.82
N ALA A 164 13.29 -8.69 12.20
CA ALA A 164 14.52 -8.12 12.75
C ALA A 164 14.43 -6.60 12.93
N ALA A 165 13.86 -5.88 11.96
CA ALA A 165 13.70 -4.43 12.05
C ALA A 165 12.76 -4.00 13.19
N LEU A 166 11.70 -4.77 13.47
CA LEU A 166 10.80 -4.51 14.59
C LEU A 166 11.47 -4.81 15.94
N GLU A 167 12.20 -5.92 16.04
CA GLU A 167 12.97 -6.31 17.23
C GLU A 167 14.04 -5.25 17.57
N GLU A 168 14.82 -4.81 16.57
CA GLU A 168 15.82 -3.75 16.74
C GLU A 168 15.21 -2.43 17.24
N MET A 169 14.00 -2.09 16.76
CA MET A 169 13.34 -0.84 17.14
C MET A 169 12.66 -0.92 18.51
N GLU A 170 12.15 -2.09 18.89
CA GLU A 170 11.62 -2.37 20.23
C GLU A 170 12.75 -2.27 21.28
N GLU A 171 13.92 -2.86 20.98
CA GLU A 171 15.11 -2.76 21.84
C GLU A 171 15.60 -1.31 21.96
N ALA A 172 15.63 -0.56 20.86
CA ALA A 172 16.00 0.85 20.87
C ALA A 172 15.03 1.74 21.66
N ALA A 173 13.74 1.37 21.73
CA ALA A 173 12.73 2.09 22.51
C ALA A 173 12.77 1.77 24.02
N ALA A 174 13.41 0.67 24.42
CA ALA A 174 13.51 0.21 25.80
C ALA A 174 14.72 0.76 26.58
N VAL A 175 15.61 1.52 25.92
CA VAL A 175 16.86 2.10 26.46
C VAL A 175 16.72 3.60 26.71
#